data_AF-A0A847VE72-F1
#
_entry.id   AF-A0A847VE72-F1
#
_cell.length_a   1.000
_cell.length_b   1.000
_cell.length_c   1.000
_cell.angle_alpha   90.00
_cell.angle_beta   90.00
_cell.angle_gamma   90.00
#
_symmetry.space_group_name_H-M   'P 1'
#
loop_
_entity.id
_entity.type
_entity.pdbx_description
1 polymer ?
#
loop_
_entity_poly.entity_id
_entity_poly.type
_entity_poly.pdbx_seq_one_letter_code
_entity_poly.pdbx_strand_id
1 'polypeptide(L)' 'MVSKKLNKRLLVVSDDEKLNSALRNMEGIKIVQPMKVNVKNLVEARDILIDINSIDILEKRLTNGE' A
#
# COMPACT_ATOMS: atom_id res chain seq x y z
N MET A 1 0.71 -17.34 -24.03
CA MET A 1 1.04 -17.06 -22.60
C MET A 1 1.12 -15.56 -22.43
N VAL A 2 0.22 -14.97 -21.64
CA VAL A 2 0.28 -13.54 -21.31
C VAL A 2 1.48 -13.35 -20.41
N SER A 3 2.62 -12.95 -20.98
CA SER A 3 3.76 -12.42 -20.22
C SER A 3 3.36 -11.05 -19.67
N LYS A 4 2.44 -11.04 -18.71
CA LYS A 4 2.21 -9.89 -17.83
C LYS A 4 3.55 -9.75 -17.12
N LYS A 5 4.36 -8.78 -17.52
CA LYS A 5 5.46 -8.29 -16.70
C LYS A 5 4.82 -7.96 -15.35
N LEU A 6 4.91 -8.88 -14.40
CA LEU A 6 4.71 -8.64 -12.98
C LEU A 6 5.89 -7.74 -12.60
N ASN A 7 5.81 -6.48 -13.02
CA ASN A 7 6.71 -5.43 -12.57
C ASN A 7 6.56 -5.48 -11.05
N LYS A 8 7.60 -5.90 -10.35
CA LYS A 8 7.54 -6.21 -8.92
C LYS A 8 7.06 -4.95 -8.21
N ARG A 9 5.78 -4.93 -7.83
CA ARG A 9 5.14 -3.75 -7.24
C ARG A 9 5.31 -3.83 -5.73
N LEU A 10 6.16 -2.95 -5.21
CA LEU A 10 6.18 -2.65 -3.78
C LEU A 10 4.92 -1.86 -3.46
N LEU A 11 4.09 -2.38 -2.55
CA LEU A 11 2.99 -1.64 -1.97
C LEU A 11 3.48 -0.94 -0.71
N VAL A 12 3.31 0.37 -0.65
CA VAL A 12 3.55 1.18 0.54
C VAL A 12 2.21 1.66 1.08
N VAL A 13 1.93 1.36 2.34
CA VAL A 13 0.74 1.83 3.03
C VAL A 13 1.16 2.90 4.04
N SER A 14 0.81 4.15 3.75
CA SER A 14 1.12 5.30 4.62
C SER A 14 0.13 6.43 4.36
N ASP A 15 -0.17 7.21 5.41
CA ASP A 15 -0.90 8.47 5.36
C ASP A 15 0.02 9.71 5.35
N ASP A 16 1.35 9.53 5.40
CA ASP A 16 2.32 10.62 5.29
C ASP A 16 2.32 11.24 3.88
N GLU A 17 1.93 12.52 3.81
CA GLU A 17 1.83 13.26 2.54
C GLU A 17 3.18 13.50 1.86
N LYS A 18 4.26 13.64 2.64
CA LYS A 18 5.62 13.82 2.10
C LYS A 18 6.10 12.52 1.47
N LEU A 19 5.87 11.40 2.15
CA LEU A 19 6.19 10.07 1.62
C LEU A 19 5.40 9.79 0.34
N ASN A 20 4.11 10.14 0.33
CA ASN A 20 3.26 10.02 -0.86
C ASN A 20 3.77 10.86 -2.03
N SER A 21 4.09 12.12 -1.78
CA SER A 21 4.63 13.02 -2.81
C SER A 21 5.96 12.52 -3.38
N ALA A 22 6.82 11.96 -2.53
CA ALA A 22 8.13 11.45 -2.95
C ALA A 22 8.04 10.15 -3.77
N LEU A 23 7.17 9.21 -3.39
CA LEU A 23 7.15 7.87 -3.95
C LEU A 23 6.17 7.67 -5.10
N ARG A 24 5.13 8.50 -5.24
CA ARG A 24 4.00 8.25 -6.15
C ARG A 24 4.37 8.16 -7.64
N ASN A 25 5.48 8.74 -8.05
CA ASN A 25 5.95 8.72 -9.44
C ASN A 25 7.02 7.65 -9.72
N MET A 26 7.46 6.91 -8.70
CA MET A 26 8.48 5.88 -8.86
C MET A 26 7.90 4.63 -9.52
N GLU A 27 8.51 4.19 -10.62
CA GLU A 27 8.11 2.96 -11.27
C GLU A 27 8.30 1.76 -10.33
N GLY A 28 7.32 0.86 -10.30
CA GLY A 28 7.36 -0.31 -9.42
C GLY A 28 6.95 -0.03 -7.97
N ILE A 29 6.58 1.20 -7.62
CA ILE A 29 6.01 1.53 -6.29
C ILE A 29 4.54 1.91 -6.44
N LYS A 30 3.72 1.40 -5.53
CA LYS A 30 2.33 1.80 -5.37
C LYS A 30 2.15 2.27 -3.93
N ILE A 31 1.97 3.56 -3.71
CA ILE A 31 1.61 4.08 -2.40
C ILE A 31 0.10 4.25 -2.27
N VAL A 32 -0.46 3.82 -1.14
CA VAL A 32 -1.90 3.87 -0.86
C VAL A 32 -2.14 4.30 0.59
N GLN A 33 -3.13 5.17 0.81
CA GLN A 33 -3.56 5.55 2.16
C GLN A 33 -4.20 4.36 2.90
N PRO A 34 -4.05 4.23 4.22
CA PRO A 34 -4.54 3.08 4.99
C PRO A 34 -6.02 2.78 4.77
N MET A 35 -6.87 3.82 4.81
CA MET A 35 -8.32 3.70 4.58
C MET A 35 -8.69 3.26 3.17
N LYS A 36 -7.80 3.44 2.19
CA LYS A 36 -8.00 3.09 0.78
C LYS A 36 -7.37 1.75 0.39
N VAL A 37 -6.69 1.07 1.31
CA VAL A 37 -6.12 -0.26 1.06
C VAL A 37 -7.25 -1.27 0.84
N ASN A 38 -7.16 -2.04 -0.24
CA ASN A 38 -8.12 -3.07 -0.61
C ASN A 38 -7.41 -4.36 -1.07
N VAL A 39 -8.18 -5.43 -1.26
CA VAL A 39 -7.67 -6.75 -1.66
C VAL A 39 -6.87 -6.69 -2.97
N LYS A 40 -7.31 -5.89 -3.96
CA LYS A 40 -6.60 -5.74 -5.24
C LYS A 40 -5.18 -5.21 -5.04
N ASN A 41 -4.99 -4.27 -4.11
CA ASN A 41 -3.65 -3.75 -3.80
C ASN A 41 -2.75 -4.84 -3.23
N LEU A 42 -3.29 -5.70 -2.36
CA LEU A 42 -2.54 -6.76 -1.70
C LEU A 42 -2.14 -7.87 -2.69
N VAL A 43 -3.07 -8.33 -3.53
CA VAL A 43 -2.80 -9.42 -4.49
C VAL A 43 -1.90 -9.01 -5.65
N GLU A 44 -1.88 -7.72 -6.01
CA GLU A 44 -0.97 -7.18 -7.04
C GLU A 44 0.45 -6.92 -6.51
N ALA A 45 0.61 -6.83 -5.19
CA ALA A 45 1.88 -6.52 -4.56
C ALA A 45 2.76 -7.77 -4.41
N ARG A 46 4.06 -7.59 -4.61
CA ARG A 46 5.05 -8.64 -4.28
C ARG A 46 5.54 -8.47 -2.84
N ASP A 47 5.80 -7.23 -2.48
CA ASP A 47 6.35 -6.83 -1.20
C ASP A 47 5.43 -5.73 -0.63
N ILE A 48 5.23 -5.73 0.69
CA ILE A 48 4.34 -4.79 1.37
C ILE A 48 5.12 -4.12 2.50
N LEU A 49 5.17 -2.79 2.47
CA LEU A 49 5.65 -1.94 3.57
C LEU A 49 4.47 -1.19 4.16
N ILE A 50 4.35 -1.24 5.48
CA ILE A 50 3.30 -0.56 6.24
C ILE A 50 4.00 0.41 7.18
N ASP A 51 3.64 1.69 7.09
CA ASP A 51 4.04 2.71 8.03
C ASP A 51 3.47 2.39 9.42
N ILE A 52 4.29 2.51 10.45
CA ILE A 52 3.90 2.22 11.83
C ILE A 52 2.69 3.06 12.25
N ASN A 53 2.63 4.33 11.84
CA ASN A 53 1.51 5.22 12.18
C ASN A 53 0.20 4.78 11.50
N SER A 54 0.33 4.07 10.38
CA SER A 54 -0.80 3.54 9.64
C SER A 54 -1.35 2.22 10.21
N ILE A 55 -0.61 1.53 11.09
CA ILE A 55 -1.08 0.29 11.73
C ILE A 55 -2.32 0.57 12.57
N ASP A 56 -2.29 1.59 13.41
CA ASP A 56 -3.38 1.93 14.33
C ASP A 56 -4.68 2.27 13.56
N ILE A 57 -4.55 2.93 12.39
CA ILE A 57 -5.67 3.20 11.48
C ILE A 57 -6.21 1.90 10.88
N LEU A 58 -5.33 0.99 10.46
CA LEU A 58 -5.72 -0.29 9.88
C LEU A 58 -6.39 -1.20 10.92
N GLU A 59 -5.87 -1.27 12.13
CA GLU A 59 -6.43 -2.06 13.23
C GLU A 59 -7.84 -1.60 13.54
N LYS A 60 -8.03 -0.30 13.83
CA LYS A 60 -9.37 0.28 14.06
C LYS A 60 -10.33 0.00 12.89
N ARG A 61 -9.85 0.04 11.66
CA ARG A 61 -10.67 -0.26 10.47
C ARG A 61 -11.04 -1.75 10.39
N LEU A 62 -10.13 -2.65 10.75
CA LEU A 62 -10.31 -4.10 10.60
C LEU A 62 -11.07 -4.73 11.77
N THR A 63 -10.92 -4.17 12.97
CA THR A 63 -11.62 -4.59 14.18
C THR A 63 -12.88 -3.78 14.46
N ASN A 64 -13.22 -2.80 13.60
CA ASN A 64 -14.28 -1.83 13.85
C ASN A 64 -14.14 -1.05 15.17
N GLY A 65 -12.90 -0.89 15.65
CA GLY A 65 -12.61 -0.21 16.91
C GLY A 65 -12.73 -1.10 18.15
N GLU A 66 -12.88 -2.41 17.97
CA GLU A 66 -12.78 -3.42 19.04
C GLU A 66 -11.33 -3.85 19.32
#